data_AF-A0AAD8N203-F1
#
_entry.id   AF-A0AAD8N203-F1
#
_cell.length_a   1.000
_cell.length_b   1.000
_cell.length_c   1.000
_cell.angle_alpha   90.00
_cell.angle_beta   90.00
_cell.angle_gamma   90.00
#
_symmetry.space_group_name_H-M   'P 1'
#
loop_
_entity.id
_entity.type
_entity.pdbx_description
1 polymer ?
#
loop_
_entity_poly.entity_id
_entity_poly.type
_entity_poly.pdbx_seq_one_letter_code
_entity_poly.pdbx_strand_id
1 'polypeptide(L)'
;MMDLESKHGSEWEMAYKTFCGVEDGLEVNDNAEVEVIIQNIRSANPDDHVYFTALRNTVIFLKAGVKANGAWNLLISFLEKGTFVISTKFLEQRTYTEMQVILIKIQRTKRLNELLRDHVEEIVMKVGPEITEDPPMVRFMTNDLFRICYLAEDKLKDYPSNYLISVEKYLRSTGFSSMEQEKAVDTLRRFLMENVPYYRKRVERGLEVHTRLPDMPKLNKKDVNIAWLWAGVGQEVEYIGRHIQGAILKPGEPLHSLSVIDYQAANSDPMIEEGEIGMD
;
A
#
# COMPACT_ATOMS: atom_id res chain seq x y z
N MET A 1 3.15 32.50 -2.18
CA MET A 1 2.84 31.07 -2.30
C MET A 1 4.00 30.34 -1.65
N MET A 2 3.81 29.68 -0.51
CA MET A 2 4.88 28.88 0.09
C MET A 2 5.12 27.67 -0.81
N ASP A 3 6.36 27.50 -1.25
CA ASP A 3 6.79 26.28 -1.92
C ASP A 3 6.88 25.18 -0.86
N LEU A 4 5.84 24.33 -0.81
CA LEU A 4 5.71 23.22 0.13
C LEU A 4 6.40 21.95 -0.40
N GLU A 5 6.96 21.97 -1.62
CA GLU A 5 7.50 20.77 -2.26
C GLU A 5 8.91 20.45 -1.78
N SER A 6 9.72 21.46 -1.44
CA SER A 6 11.13 21.24 -1.15
C SER A 6 11.43 20.71 0.26
N LYS A 7 10.40 20.60 1.13
CA LYS A 7 10.40 19.99 2.49
C LYS A 7 11.67 20.20 3.34
N HIS A 8 12.35 21.34 3.20
CA HIS A 8 13.64 21.61 3.84
C HIS A 8 13.64 22.92 4.65
N GLY A 9 14.54 23.02 5.63
CA GLY A 9 14.76 24.24 6.43
C GLY A 9 14.08 24.20 7.80
N SER A 10 14.39 25.21 8.62
CA SER A 10 14.04 25.23 10.05
C SER A 10 12.55 25.09 10.34
N GLU A 11 11.67 25.64 9.50
CA GLU A 11 10.23 25.51 9.66
C GLU A 11 9.73 24.07 9.39
N TRP A 12 10.38 23.34 8.49
CA TRP A 12 10.12 21.92 8.25
C TRP A 12 10.71 21.03 9.34
N GLU A 13 11.90 21.35 9.84
CA GLU A 13 12.50 20.65 11.00
C GLU A 13 11.61 20.78 12.24
N MET A 14 11.07 21.96 12.50
CA MET A 14 10.11 22.17 13.59
C MET A 14 8.84 21.36 13.38
N ALA A 15 8.26 21.38 12.17
CA ALA A 15 7.08 20.58 11.87
C ALA A 15 7.33 19.08 12.04
N TYR A 16 8.49 18.59 11.60
CA TYR A 16 8.90 17.19 11.74
C TYR A 16 9.08 16.81 13.22
N LYS A 17 9.77 17.65 13.99
CA LYS A 17 9.94 17.46 15.43
C LYS A 17 8.59 17.43 16.17
N THR A 18 7.65 18.28 15.77
CA THR A 18 6.29 18.24 16.32
C THR A 18 5.56 16.96 15.93
N PHE A 19 5.58 16.58 14.64
CA PHE A 19 4.88 15.39 14.13
C PHE A 19 5.39 14.09 14.76
N CYS A 20 6.71 13.94 14.89
CA CYS A 20 7.34 12.80 15.57
C CYS A 20 7.30 12.91 17.10
N GLY A 21 6.76 14.00 17.64
CA GLY A 21 6.57 14.21 19.06
C GLY A 21 5.35 13.46 19.60
N VAL A 22 4.90 13.86 20.79
CA VAL A 22 3.76 13.23 21.46
C VAL A 22 2.46 13.55 20.72
N GLU A 23 1.83 12.50 20.20
CA GLU A 23 0.45 12.54 19.71
C GLU A 23 -0.52 12.33 20.88
N ASP A 24 -1.24 13.39 21.25
CA ASP A 24 -2.23 13.37 22.34
C ASP A 24 -3.43 12.48 22.03
N GLY A 25 -3.77 12.35 20.74
CA GLY A 25 -4.84 11.48 20.26
C GLY A 25 -4.64 10.00 20.59
N LEU A 26 -3.41 9.55 20.91
CA LEU A 26 -3.19 8.14 21.27
C LEU A 26 -3.79 7.76 22.63
N GLU A 27 -3.93 8.70 23.55
CA GLU A 27 -4.45 8.47 24.91
C GLU A 27 -5.86 9.03 25.10
N VAL A 28 -6.19 10.15 24.44
CA VAL A 28 -7.49 10.81 24.54
C VAL A 28 -8.02 11.11 23.14
N ASN A 29 -8.94 10.26 22.66
CA ASN A 29 -9.57 10.41 21.36
C ASN A 29 -11.06 10.02 21.39
N ASP A 30 -11.73 10.45 20.33
CA ASP A 30 -13.12 10.21 20.02
C ASP A 30 -13.27 9.11 18.94
N ASN A 31 -12.28 8.21 18.79
CA ASN A 31 -12.27 7.21 17.71
C ASN A 31 -13.56 6.39 17.67
N ALA A 32 -14.08 5.99 18.83
CA ALA A 32 -15.32 5.22 18.92
C ALA A 32 -16.55 6.03 18.46
N GLU A 33 -16.61 7.33 18.74
CA GLU A 33 -17.70 8.19 18.28
C GLU A 33 -17.60 8.42 16.77
N VAL A 34 -16.39 8.65 16.26
CA VAL A 34 -16.14 8.79 14.83
C VAL A 34 -16.44 7.49 14.07
N GLU A 35 -16.14 6.33 14.66
CA GLU A 35 -16.52 5.02 14.12
C GLU A 35 -18.03 4.91 13.93
N VAL A 36 -18.80 5.29 14.95
CA VAL A 36 -20.26 5.29 14.88
C VAL A 36 -20.78 6.22 13.79
N ILE A 37 -20.18 7.40 13.63
CA ILE A 37 -20.54 8.33 12.56
C ILE A 37 -20.29 7.71 11.18
N ILE A 38 -19.11 7.14 10.95
CA ILE A 38 -18.74 6.50 9.68
C ILE A 38 -19.66 5.31 9.39
N GLN A 39 -19.91 4.46 10.39
CA GLN A 39 -20.78 3.29 10.26
C GLN A 39 -22.23 3.67 9.97
N ASN A 40 -22.73 4.77 10.55
CA ASN A 40 -24.06 5.30 10.23
C ASN A 40 -24.14 5.79 8.79
N ILE A 41 -23.10 6.48 8.29
CA ILE A 41 -23.03 6.90 6.89
C ILE A 41 -23.01 5.67 5.97
N ARG A 42 -22.21 4.64 6.28
CA ARG A 42 -22.16 3.39 5.51
C ARG A 42 -23.50 2.67 5.51
N SER A 43 -24.15 2.55 6.66
CA SER A 43 -25.44 1.86 6.80
C SER A 43 -26.55 2.56 6.01
N ALA A 44 -26.52 3.90 5.95
CA ALA A 44 -27.46 4.68 5.15
C ALA A 44 -27.16 4.63 3.64
N ASN A 45 -25.92 4.30 3.24
CA ASN A 45 -25.44 4.31 1.86
C ASN A 45 -24.72 3.00 1.55
N PRO A 46 -25.44 1.89 1.32
CA PRO A 46 -24.83 0.57 1.13
C PRO A 46 -24.06 0.44 -0.19
N ASP A 47 -24.45 1.18 -1.23
CA ASP A 47 -23.69 1.27 -2.48
C ASP A 47 -22.38 2.05 -2.26
N ASP A 48 -21.26 1.51 -2.74
CA ASP A 48 -19.94 2.10 -2.52
C ASP A 48 -19.74 3.48 -3.16
N HIS A 49 -20.31 3.72 -4.34
CA HIS A 49 -20.19 5.03 -5.00
C HIS A 49 -21.00 6.09 -4.25
N VAL A 50 -22.19 5.73 -3.79
CA VAL A 50 -23.03 6.57 -2.95
C VAL A 50 -22.35 6.80 -1.59
N TYR A 51 -21.78 5.75 -0.99
CA TYR A 51 -21.03 5.84 0.27
C TYR A 51 -19.84 6.80 0.16
N PHE A 52 -18.98 6.61 -0.84
CA PHE A 52 -17.85 7.50 -1.10
C PHE A 52 -18.30 8.96 -1.22
N THR A 53 -19.38 9.21 -1.97
CA THR A 53 -19.92 10.56 -2.19
C THR A 53 -20.48 11.15 -0.90
N ALA A 54 -21.24 10.36 -0.14
CA ALA A 54 -21.82 10.77 1.13
C ALA A 54 -20.71 11.08 2.16
N LEU A 55 -19.71 10.21 2.30
CA LEU A 55 -18.59 10.41 3.19
C LEU A 55 -17.77 11.64 2.79
N ARG A 56 -17.47 11.81 1.50
CA ARG A 56 -16.78 12.99 0.96
C ARG A 56 -17.52 14.30 1.22
N ASN A 57 -18.85 14.28 1.18
CA ASN A 57 -19.66 15.47 1.44
C ASN A 57 -19.78 15.75 2.94
N THR A 58 -19.76 14.71 3.77
CA THR A 58 -19.90 14.85 5.23
C THR A 58 -18.57 15.23 5.88
N VAL A 59 -17.45 14.64 5.49
CA VAL A 59 -16.13 15.03 6.02
C VAL A 59 -15.76 16.41 5.49
N ILE A 60 -15.59 17.40 6.36
CA ILE A 60 -15.20 18.76 6.00
C ILE A 60 -13.69 18.84 5.83
N PHE A 61 -12.92 18.40 6.82
CA PHE A 61 -11.47 18.40 6.79
C PHE A 61 -10.85 17.37 7.74
N LEU A 62 -9.58 17.07 7.47
CA LEU A 62 -8.63 16.48 8.40
C LEU A 62 -7.44 17.45 8.57
N LYS A 63 -6.95 17.65 9.80
CA LYS A 63 -5.74 18.46 10.05
C LYS A 63 -5.06 18.06 11.34
N ALA A 64 -3.76 18.32 11.42
CA ALA A 64 -3.02 18.30 12.67
C ALA A 64 -3.18 19.64 13.42
N GLY A 65 -3.56 19.56 14.70
CA GLY A 65 -3.55 20.65 15.65
C GLY A 65 -2.33 20.56 16.57
N VAL A 66 -1.82 21.71 17.03
CA VAL A 66 -0.73 21.77 18.02
C VAL A 66 -1.29 22.39 19.29
N LYS A 67 -1.11 21.71 20.43
CA LYS A 67 -1.51 22.19 21.76
C LYS A 67 -0.43 23.07 22.38
N ALA A 68 -0.79 23.82 23.42
CA ALA A 68 0.12 24.73 24.12
C ALA A 68 1.32 24.01 24.79
N ASN A 69 1.16 22.73 25.15
CA ASN A 69 2.23 21.90 25.71
C ASN A 69 3.18 21.30 24.65
N GLY A 70 3.00 21.66 23.36
CA GLY A 70 3.82 21.15 22.27
C GLY A 70 3.41 19.78 21.74
N ALA A 71 2.46 19.09 22.38
CA ALA A 71 1.83 17.90 21.83
C ALA A 71 0.96 18.26 20.62
N TRP A 72 0.70 17.29 19.75
CA TRP A 72 -0.17 17.48 18.61
C TRP A 72 -1.32 16.48 18.62
N ASN A 73 -2.39 16.79 17.90
CA ASN A 73 -3.54 15.92 17.76
C ASN A 73 -4.08 15.91 16.33
N LEU A 74 -4.74 14.83 15.96
CA LEU A 74 -5.40 14.71 14.67
C LEU A 74 -6.86 15.11 14.82
N LEU A 75 -7.30 16.10 14.05
CA LEU A 75 -8.64 16.65 14.09
C LEU A 75 -9.40 16.30 12.82
N ILE A 76 -10.52 15.61 12.96
CA ILE A 76 -11.45 15.35 11.87
C ILE A 76 -12.74 16.14 12.11
N SER A 77 -13.25 16.80 11.07
CA SER A 77 -14.51 17.53 11.15
C SER A 77 -15.54 16.97 10.20
N PHE A 78 -16.77 16.85 10.70
CA PHE A 78 -17.93 16.39 9.96
C PHE A 78 -18.99 17.49 9.91
N LEU A 79 -19.67 17.57 8.78
CA LEU A 79 -20.86 18.38 8.58
C LEU A 79 -21.91 17.96 9.61
N GLU A 80 -22.49 18.96 10.29
CA GLU A 80 -23.54 18.79 11.32
C GLU A 80 -23.15 18.04 12.60
N LYS A 81 -22.02 17.32 12.64
CA LYS A 81 -21.56 16.59 13.85
C LYS A 81 -20.43 17.29 14.61
N GLY A 82 -19.72 18.23 13.97
CA GLY A 82 -18.69 19.03 14.63
C GLY A 82 -17.27 18.55 14.35
N THR A 83 -16.37 18.73 15.31
CA THR A 83 -14.94 18.35 15.19
C THR A 83 -14.56 17.43 16.33
N PHE A 84 -13.85 16.36 16.00
CA PHE A 84 -13.43 15.30 16.89
C PHE A 84 -11.92 15.15 16.87
N VAL A 85 -11.35 14.72 17.99
CA VAL A 85 -9.95 14.32 18.08
C VAL A 85 -9.88 12.83 17.78
N ILE A 86 -9.11 12.44 16.77
CA ILE A 86 -8.85 11.04 16.47
C ILE A 86 -7.37 10.73 16.65
N SER A 87 -7.03 9.45 16.67
CA SER A 87 -5.65 9.00 16.67
C SER A 87 -5.17 8.58 15.28
N THR A 88 -3.86 8.58 15.04
CA THR A 88 -3.27 8.00 13.83
C THR A 88 -3.60 6.52 13.68
N LYS A 89 -3.68 5.76 14.78
CA LYS A 89 -4.11 4.35 14.79
C LYS A 89 -5.53 4.14 14.26
N PHE A 90 -6.40 5.15 14.36
CA PHE A 90 -7.73 5.10 13.76
C PHE A 90 -7.65 4.92 12.23
N LEU A 91 -6.66 5.56 11.60
CA LEU A 91 -6.46 5.53 10.15
C LEU A 91 -6.02 4.14 9.66
N GLU A 92 -5.29 3.38 10.48
CA GLU A 92 -4.82 2.03 10.14
C GLU A 92 -5.95 1.02 9.97
N GLN A 93 -7.13 1.31 10.53
CA GLN A 93 -8.31 0.43 10.51
C GLN A 93 -9.35 0.85 9.48
N ARG A 94 -8.99 1.74 8.54
CA ARG A 94 -9.91 2.29 7.54
C ARG A 94 -9.89 1.50 6.25
N THR A 95 -11.04 1.50 5.58
CA THR A 95 -11.15 0.97 4.22
C THR A 95 -10.43 1.88 3.23
N TYR A 96 -10.11 1.34 2.05
CA TYR A 96 -9.47 2.12 0.99
C TYR A 96 -10.35 3.31 0.56
N THR A 97 -11.66 3.09 0.45
CA THR A 97 -12.67 4.14 0.19
C THR A 97 -12.63 5.27 1.24
N GLU A 98 -12.56 4.94 2.52
CA GLU A 98 -12.44 5.93 3.61
C GLU A 98 -11.11 6.68 3.55
N MET A 99 -10.00 5.96 3.37
CA MET A 99 -8.68 6.54 3.27
C MET A 99 -8.54 7.50 2.09
N GLN A 100 -9.20 7.19 0.96
CA GLN A 100 -9.27 8.09 -0.18
C GLN A 100 -9.95 9.42 0.19
N VAL A 101 -11.08 9.37 0.89
CA VAL A 101 -11.77 10.57 1.34
C VAL A 101 -10.91 11.34 2.34
N ILE A 102 -10.34 10.65 3.32
CA ILE A 102 -9.49 11.24 4.34
C ILE A 102 -8.32 11.99 3.69
N LEU A 103 -7.60 11.37 2.75
CA LEU A 103 -6.45 11.97 2.08
C LEU A 103 -6.83 13.26 1.32
N ILE A 104 -7.95 13.25 0.60
CA ILE A 104 -8.46 14.43 -0.14
C ILE A 104 -8.84 15.57 0.82
N LYS A 105 -9.20 15.24 2.07
CA LYS A 105 -9.70 16.18 3.07
C LYS A 105 -8.61 16.77 3.96
N ILE A 106 -7.36 16.34 3.81
CA ILE A 106 -6.24 16.92 4.56
C ILE A 106 -6.00 18.38 4.14
N GLN A 107 -5.99 19.30 5.12
CA GLN A 107 -5.75 20.72 4.85
C GLN A 107 -4.28 21.03 4.58
N ARG A 108 -3.91 21.18 3.32
CA ARG A 108 -2.54 21.41 2.83
C ARG A 108 -1.95 22.81 3.10
N THR A 109 -2.50 23.55 4.07
CA THR A 109 -2.11 24.94 4.34
C THR A 109 -0.94 25.09 5.30
N LYS A 110 -0.50 24.00 5.94
CA LYS A 110 0.58 23.98 6.94
C LYS A 110 1.50 22.80 6.69
N ARG A 111 2.80 22.97 6.96
CA ARG A 111 3.84 21.92 6.86
C ARG A 111 3.51 20.67 7.65
N LEU A 112 2.98 20.84 8.86
CA LEU A 112 2.55 19.71 9.71
C LEU A 112 1.45 18.87 9.03
N ASN A 113 0.56 19.50 8.25
CA ASN A 113 -0.48 18.78 7.52
C ASN A 113 0.05 18.12 6.24
N GLU A 114 1.14 18.62 5.65
CA GLU A 114 1.84 17.90 4.57
C GLU A 114 2.51 16.63 5.13
N LEU A 115 3.13 16.69 6.31
CA LEU A 115 3.66 15.49 6.97
C LEU A 115 2.56 14.49 7.32
N LEU A 116 1.40 14.98 7.80
CA LEU A 116 0.22 14.15 8.00
C LEU A 116 -0.24 13.49 6.69
N ARG A 117 -0.24 14.24 5.58
CA ARG A 117 -0.58 13.70 4.26
C ARG A 117 0.37 12.58 3.85
N ASP A 118 1.67 12.79 3.97
CA ASP A 118 2.67 11.76 3.67
C ASP A 118 2.42 10.50 4.50
N HIS A 119 2.17 10.66 5.79
CA HIS A 119 1.88 9.54 6.69
C HIS A 119 0.59 8.81 6.29
N VAL A 120 -0.47 9.53 5.92
CA VAL A 120 -1.71 8.91 5.41
C VAL A 120 -1.45 8.15 4.10
N GLU A 121 -0.64 8.69 3.19
CA GLU A 121 -0.23 8.00 1.94
C GLU A 121 0.53 6.70 2.24
N GLU A 122 1.45 6.73 3.21
CA GLU A 122 2.14 5.54 3.69
C GLU A 122 1.19 4.48 4.25
N ILE A 123 0.15 4.89 4.98
CA ILE A 123 -0.88 3.97 5.47
C ILE A 123 -1.67 3.39 4.30
N VAL A 124 -2.12 4.22 3.33
CA VAL A 124 -2.88 3.74 2.17
C VAL A 124 -2.12 2.69 1.37
N MET A 125 -0.80 2.86 1.21
CA MET A 125 0.05 1.88 0.54
C MET A 125 0.07 0.51 1.25
N LYS A 126 -0.25 0.44 2.54
CA LYS A 126 -0.29 -0.79 3.35
C LYS A 126 -1.66 -1.46 3.40
N VAL A 127 -2.76 -0.74 3.14
CA VAL A 127 -4.15 -1.28 3.22
C VAL A 127 -4.42 -2.40 2.20
N GLY A 128 -3.61 -2.50 1.14
CA GLY A 128 -3.80 -3.49 0.08
C GLY A 128 -5.02 -3.18 -0.80
N PRO A 129 -5.35 -4.07 -1.76
CA PRO A 129 -6.50 -3.89 -2.64
C PRO A 129 -7.83 -4.05 -1.88
N GLU A 130 -8.76 -3.11 -2.07
CA GLU A 130 -10.15 -3.27 -1.66
C GLU A 130 -10.96 -3.86 -2.82
N ILE A 131 -11.75 -4.90 -2.54
CA ILE A 131 -12.52 -5.62 -3.56
C ILE A 131 -14.00 -5.61 -3.14
N THR A 132 -14.84 -5.13 -4.05
CA THR A 132 -16.29 -5.08 -3.88
C THR A 132 -16.93 -6.05 -4.87
N GLU A 133 -18.01 -6.72 -4.46
CA GLU A 133 -18.76 -7.65 -5.33
C GLU A 133 -19.87 -6.96 -6.15
N ASP A 134 -20.42 -5.83 -5.67
CA ASP A 134 -21.53 -5.13 -6.32
C ASP A 134 -21.33 -3.59 -6.39
N PRO A 135 -21.00 -3.03 -7.56
CA PRO A 135 -20.55 -3.74 -8.75
C PRO A 135 -19.17 -4.37 -8.54
N PRO A 136 -18.84 -5.47 -9.24
CA PRO A 136 -17.59 -6.18 -9.02
C PRO A 136 -16.41 -5.32 -9.46
N MET A 137 -15.56 -4.91 -8.51
CA MET A 137 -14.44 -4.02 -8.80
C MET A 137 -13.28 -4.17 -7.82
N VAL A 138 -12.11 -3.70 -8.24
CA VAL A 138 -10.89 -3.61 -7.44
C VAL A 138 -10.48 -2.15 -7.32
N ARG A 139 -10.33 -1.66 -6.09
CA ARG A 139 -9.75 -0.36 -5.77
C ARG A 139 -8.37 -0.53 -5.16
N PHE A 140 -7.40 0.22 -5.65
CA PHE A 140 -6.01 0.06 -5.24
C PHE A 140 -5.17 1.31 -5.56
N MET A 141 -4.05 1.49 -4.86
CA MET A 141 -3.11 2.59 -5.09
C MET A 141 -1.90 2.07 -5.86
N THR A 142 -1.56 2.73 -6.97
CA THR A 142 -0.32 2.50 -7.71
C THR A 142 0.24 3.83 -8.18
N ASN A 143 1.55 4.03 -8.02
CA ASN A 143 2.24 5.27 -8.40
C ASN A 143 1.52 6.51 -7.84
N ASP A 144 1.19 6.48 -6.55
CA ASP A 144 0.51 7.55 -5.82
C ASP A 144 -0.88 7.94 -6.34
N LEU A 145 -1.49 7.09 -7.16
CA LEU A 145 -2.80 7.33 -7.76
C LEU A 145 -3.80 6.25 -7.35
N PHE A 146 -4.97 6.72 -6.90
CA PHE A 146 -6.15 5.88 -6.68
C PHE A 146 -6.65 5.35 -8.01
N ARG A 147 -6.80 4.04 -8.12
CA ARG A 147 -7.27 3.34 -9.32
C ARG A 147 -8.49 2.50 -8.99
N ILE A 148 -9.38 2.38 -9.98
CA ILE A 148 -10.54 1.50 -9.95
C ILE A 148 -10.51 0.66 -11.23
N CYS A 149 -10.59 -0.65 -11.06
CA CYS A 149 -10.72 -1.63 -12.14
C CYS A 149 -12.05 -2.35 -11.98
N TYR A 150 -13.02 -2.10 -12.87
CA TYR A 150 -14.27 -2.87 -12.89
C TYR A 150 -14.02 -4.24 -13.48
N LEU A 151 -14.51 -5.28 -12.80
CA LEU A 151 -14.30 -6.68 -13.16
C LEU A 151 -15.44 -7.26 -14.03
N ALA A 152 -16.48 -6.46 -14.31
CA ALA A 152 -17.54 -6.84 -15.24
C ALA A 152 -16.97 -7.01 -16.66
N GLU A 153 -17.34 -8.10 -17.33
CA GLU A 153 -16.72 -8.49 -18.62
C GLU A 153 -16.93 -7.44 -19.73
N ASP A 154 -18.08 -6.75 -19.72
CA ASP A 154 -18.36 -5.64 -20.64
C ASP A 154 -17.43 -4.45 -20.41
N LYS A 155 -17.02 -4.20 -19.16
CA LYS A 155 -16.11 -3.11 -18.78
C LYS A 155 -14.63 -3.45 -19.00
N LEU A 156 -14.24 -4.71 -18.86
CA LEU A 156 -12.85 -5.12 -19.04
C LEU A 156 -12.32 -4.79 -20.44
N LYS A 157 -13.18 -4.77 -21.45
CA LYS A 157 -12.84 -4.43 -22.85
C LYS A 157 -12.46 -2.95 -23.02
N ASP A 158 -12.87 -2.08 -22.11
CA ASP A 158 -12.58 -0.65 -22.16
C ASP A 158 -11.16 -0.32 -21.66
N TYR A 159 -10.51 -1.26 -20.96
CA TYR A 159 -9.19 -1.04 -20.39
C TYR A 159 -8.05 -1.51 -21.32
N PRO A 160 -6.91 -0.78 -21.37
CA PRO A 160 -5.72 -1.25 -22.06
C PRO A 160 -5.20 -2.57 -21.48
N SER A 161 -4.80 -3.53 -22.32
CA SER A 161 -4.34 -4.85 -21.87
C SER A 161 -3.15 -4.78 -20.90
N ASN A 162 -2.21 -3.84 -21.10
CA ASN A 162 -1.08 -3.65 -20.19
C ASN A 162 -1.53 -3.18 -18.79
N TYR A 163 -2.60 -2.38 -18.72
CA TYR A 163 -3.18 -1.98 -17.44
C TYR A 163 -3.77 -3.21 -16.73
N LEU A 164 -4.61 -3.99 -17.40
CA LEU A 164 -5.21 -5.20 -16.80
C LEU A 164 -4.15 -6.22 -16.32
N ILE A 165 -3.06 -6.40 -17.08
CA ILE A 165 -1.93 -7.25 -16.66
C ILE A 165 -1.25 -6.69 -15.41
N SER A 166 -1.11 -5.36 -15.32
CA SER A 166 -0.53 -4.73 -14.12
C SER A 166 -1.42 -4.91 -12.89
N VAL A 167 -2.75 -4.84 -13.04
CA VAL A 167 -3.72 -5.10 -11.96
C VAL A 167 -3.64 -6.56 -11.52
N GLU A 168 -3.66 -7.52 -12.46
CA GLU A 168 -3.53 -8.94 -12.14
C GLU A 168 -2.21 -9.24 -11.41
N LYS A 169 -1.10 -8.66 -11.86
CA LYS A 169 0.20 -8.80 -11.20
C LYS A 169 0.18 -8.19 -9.79
N TYR A 170 -0.37 -6.99 -9.64
CA TYR A 170 -0.48 -6.29 -8.35
C TYR A 170 -1.24 -7.15 -7.35
N LEU A 171 -2.44 -7.61 -7.71
CA LEU A 171 -3.29 -8.47 -6.88
C LEU A 171 -2.60 -9.77 -6.48
N ARG A 172 -1.74 -10.34 -7.33
CA ARG A 172 -0.97 -11.54 -6.95
C ARG A 172 0.19 -11.23 -6.02
N SER A 173 0.83 -10.09 -6.20
CA SER A 173 2.01 -9.69 -5.41
C SER A 173 1.67 -9.20 -4.01
N THR A 174 0.46 -8.68 -3.79
CA THR A 174 0.00 -8.23 -2.46
C THR A 174 -0.40 -9.37 -1.53
N GLY A 175 -0.19 -10.64 -1.95
CA GLY A 175 -0.57 -11.86 -1.22
C GLY A 175 -2.06 -12.17 -1.38
N PHE A 176 -2.42 -13.45 -1.60
CA PHE A 176 -3.82 -13.89 -1.67
C PHE A 176 -4.44 -13.88 -0.27
N SER A 177 -4.77 -12.68 0.21
CA SER A 177 -5.24 -12.45 1.57
C SER A 177 -6.73 -12.74 1.74
N SER A 178 -7.49 -12.86 0.64
CA SER A 178 -8.93 -13.12 0.66
C SER A 178 -9.44 -13.94 -0.54
N MET A 179 -10.62 -14.57 -0.38
CA MET A 179 -11.28 -15.33 -1.44
C MET A 179 -11.74 -14.41 -2.59
N GLU A 180 -12.13 -13.17 -2.26
CA GLU A 180 -12.51 -12.13 -3.19
C GLU A 180 -11.33 -11.75 -4.10
N GLN A 181 -10.12 -11.70 -3.54
CA GLN A 181 -8.89 -11.43 -4.29
C GLN A 181 -8.54 -12.55 -5.26
N GLU A 182 -8.71 -13.81 -4.85
CA GLU A 182 -8.53 -14.96 -5.74
C GLU A 182 -9.55 -14.93 -6.90
N LYS A 183 -10.83 -14.70 -6.60
CA LYS A 183 -11.89 -14.54 -7.64
C LYS A 183 -11.58 -13.40 -8.61
N ALA A 184 -11.09 -12.25 -8.11
CA ALA A 184 -10.75 -11.10 -8.93
C ALA A 184 -9.56 -11.41 -9.87
N VAL A 185 -8.52 -12.07 -9.35
CA VAL A 185 -7.38 -12.54 -10.15
C VAL A 185 -7.84 -13.53 -11.22
N ASP A 186 -8.67 -14.52 -10.87
CA ASP A 186 -9.17 -15.50 -11.82
C ASP A 186 -10.00 -14.87 -12.93
N THR A 187 -10.83 -13.89 -12.59
CA THR A 187 -11.63 -13.14 -13.55
C THR A 187 -10.74 -12.39 -14.54
N LEU A 188 -9.73 -11.66 -14.05
CA LEU A 188 -8.76 -10.97 -14.90
C LEU A 188 -7.94 -11.93 -15.76
N ARG A 189 -7.46 -13.04 -15.19
CA ARG A 189 -6.68 -14.05 -15.91
C ARG A 189 -7.50 -14.68 -17.02
N ARG A 190 -8.75 -15.07 -16.77
CA ARG A 190 -9.66 -15.63 -17.78
C ARG A 190 -9.82 -14.67 -18.95
N PHE A 191 -10.18 -13.42 -18.67
CA PHE A 191 -10.35 -12.39 -19.69
C PHE A 191 -9.06 -12.18 -20.50
N LEU A 192 -7.90 -12.07 -19.85
CA LEU A 192 -6.60 -11.86 -20.50
C LEU A 192 -6.19 -13.07 -21.35
N MET A 193 -6.43 -14.30 -20.89
CA MET A 193 -6.15 -15.52 -21.64
C MET A 193 -6.99 -15.59 -22.92
N GLU A 194 -8.26 -15.21 -22.85
CA GLU A 194 -9.19 -15.24 -23.98
C GLU A 194 -8.90 -14.14 -25.00
N ASN A 195 -8.60 -12.92 -24.54
CA ASN A 195 -8.60 -11.72 -25.39
C ASN A 195 -7.19 -11.16 -25.70
N VAL A 196 -6.14 -11.60 -25.01
CA VAL A 196 -4.77 -11.05 -25.16
C VAL A 196 -3.78 -12.15 -25.56
N PRO A 197 -3.53 -12.36 -26.87
CA PRO A 197 -2.75 -13.51 -27.36
C PRO A 197 -1.32 -13.62 -26.81
N TYR A 198 -0.64 -12.50 -26.57
CA TYR A 198 0.71 -12.54 -26.00
C TYR A 198 0.72 -12.91 -24.52
N TYR A 199 -0.33 -12.54 -23.77
CA TYR A 199 -0.48 -12.93 -22.37
C TYR A 199 -0.67 -14.45 -22.27
N ARG A 200 -1.53 -15.02 -23.12
CA ARG A 200 -1.71 -16.48 -23.25
C ARG A 200 -0.38 -17.20 -23.48
N LYS A 201 0.37 -16.78 -24.50
CA LYS A 201 1.70 -17.36 -24.81
C LYS A 201 2.68 -17.24 -23.64
N ARG A 202 2.63 -16.15 -22.87
CA ARG A 202 3.50 -15.94 -21.69
C ARG A 202 3.16 -16.95 -20.59
N VAL A 203 1.87 -17.15 -20.31
CA VAL A 203 1.41 -18.10 -19.28
C VAL A 203 1.71 -19.54 -19.69
N GLU A 204 1.45 -19.92 -20.95
CA GLU A 204 1.74 -21.25 -21.49
C GLU A 204 3.24 -21.58 -21.39
N ARG A 205 4.13 -20.66 -21.78
CA ARG A 205 5.58 -20.86 -21.61
C ARG A 205 6.01 -20.99 -20.16
N GLY A 206 5.40 -20.22 -19.25
CA GLY A 206 5.69 -20.35 -17.82
C GLY A 206 5.32 -21.74 -17.28
N LEU A 207 4.18 -22.28 -17.73
CA LEU A 207 3.74 -23.64 -17.39
C LEU A 207 4.63 -24.73 -18.00
N GLU A 208 5.07 -24.56 -19.25
CA GLU A 208 6.04 -25.45 -19.91
C GLU A 208 7.41 -25.48 -19.20
N VAL A 209 7.87 -24.34 -18.66
CA VAL A 209 9.11 -24.28 -17.88
C VAL A 209 8.96 -25.00 -16.53
N HIS A 210 7.82 -24.86 -15.86
CA HIS A 210 7.56 -25.56 -14.60
C HIS A 210 7.34 -27.07 -14.76
N THR A 211 6.79 -27.53 -15.89
CA THR A 211 6.62 -28.97 -16.19
C THR A 211 7.90 -29.65 -16.68
N ARG A 212 8.94 -28.88 -17.04
CA ARG A 212 10.27 -29.37 -17.44
C ARG A 212 11.33 -29.26 -16.34
N LEU A 213 10.96 -28.81 -15.14
CA LEU A 213 11.86 -28.92 -13.99
C LEU A 213 12.16 -30.42 -13.80
N PRO A 214 13.45 -30.83 -13.76
CA PRO A 214 13.80 -32.22 -13.50
C PRO A 214 13.15 -32.64 -12.18
N ASP A 215 12.77 -33.93 -12.06
CA ASP A 215 12.30 -34.50 -10.79
C ASP A 215 13.22 -34.06 -9.66
N MET A 216 12.78 -33.05 -8.91
CA MET A 216 13.53 -32.58 -7.77
C MET A 216 13.49 -33.72 -6.75
N PRO A 217 14.64 -34.11 -6.16
CA PRO A 217 14.63 -35.10 -5.08
C PRO A 217 13.62 -34.64 -4.04
N LYS A 218 12.81 -35.56 -3.49
CA LYS A 218 11.72 -35.27 -2.55
C LYS A 218 12.24 -34.43 -1.39
N LEU A 219 12.12 -33.12 -1.52
CA LEU A 219 12.63 -32.12 -0.61
C LEU A 219 11.56 -31.86 0.45
N ASN A 220 11.99 -31.75 1.71
CA ASN A 220 11.06 -31.69 2.83
C ASN A 220 10.41 -30.29 2.91
N LYS A 221 9.41 -30.11 3.79
CA LYS A 221 8.63 -28.86 3.93
C LYS A 221 9.49 -27.58 4.07
N LYS A 222 10.74 -27.69 4.54
CA LYS A 222 11.67 -26.56 4.71
C LYS A 222 12.23 -26.05 3.38
N ASP A 223 12.35 -26.92 2.39
CA ASP A 223 12.98 -26.67 1.09
C ASP A 223 11.99 -26.09 0.05
N VAL A 224 10.68 -26.33 0.24
CA VAL A 224 9.61 -25.71 -0.55
C VAL A 224 9.57 -24.18 -0.35
N ASN A 225 9.88 -23.70 0.86
CA ASN A 225 10.01 -22.27 1.13
C ASN A 225 11.20 -21.65 0.39
N ILE A 226 12.30 -22.40 0.22
CA ILE A 226 13.47 -21.95 -0.53
C ILE A 226 13.10 -21.83 -2.03
N ALA A 227 12.40 -22.81 -2.61
CA ALA A 227 11.98 -22.75 -4.01
C ALA A 227 11.02 -21.57 -4.33
N TRP A 228 10.13 -21.23 -3.39
CA TRP A 228 9.28 -20.04 -3.49
C TRP A 228 10.06 -18.73 -3.35
N LEU A 229 11.05 -18.68 -2.45
CA LEU A 229 12.00 -17.56 -2.35
C LEU A 229 12.79 -17.37 -3.66
N TRP A 230 13.23 -18.44 -4.32
CA TRP A 230 13.90 -18.35 -5.63
C TRP A 230 12.98 -17.85 -6.76
N ALA A 231 11.68 -18.21 -6.74
CA ALA A 231 10.70 -17.67 -7.67
C ALA A 231 10.41 -16.17 -7.43
N GLY A 232 10.49 -15.72 -6.17
CA GLY A 232 10.44 -14.30 -5.80
C GLY A 232 11.70 -13.53 -6.22
N VAL A 233 12.89 -14.07 -5.94
CA VAL A 233 14.19 -13.49 -6.32
C VAL A 233 14.33 -13.38 -7.84
N GLY A 234 13.82 -14.34 -8.60
CA GLY A 234 13.77 -14.25 -10.07
C GLY A 234 12.93 -13.07 -10.58
N GLN A 235 11.89 -12.66 -9.86
CA GLN A 235 11.06 -11.50 -10.20
C GLN A 235 11.70 -10.17 -9.78
N GLU A 236 12.48 -10.14 -8.69
CA GLU A 236 13.26 -8.96 -8.29
C GLU A 236 14.44 -8.68 -9.23
N VAL A 237 15.15 -9.71 -9.69
CA VAL A 237 16.24 -9.57 -10.66
C VAL A 237 15.71 -9.04 -12.01
N GLU A 238 14.52 -9.44 -12.42
CA GLU A 238 13.87 -8.91 -13.63
C GLU A 238 13.41 -7.44 -13.45
N TYR A 239 12.99 -7.07 -12.24
CA TYR A 239 12.61 -5.69 -11.89
C TYR A 239 13.82 -4.75 -11.84
N ILE A 240 14.91 -5.16 -11.18
CA ILE A 240 16.17 -4.41 -11.09
C ILE A 240 16.84 -4.33 -12.46
N GLY A 241 16.84 -5.41 -13.25
CA GLY A 241 17.41 -5.44 -14.60
C GLY A 241 16.76 -4.42 -15.56
N ARG A 242 15.44 -4.20 -15.46
CA ARG A 242 14.74 -3.18 -16.26
C ARG A 242 14.99 -1.76 -15.77
N HIS A 243 15.23 -1.54 -14.48
CA HIS A 243 15.51 -0.22 -13.93
C HIS A 243 16.98 0.21 -14.12
N ILE A 244 17.93 -0.73 -14.11
CA ILE A 244 19.34 -0.45 -14.44
C ILE A 244 19.50 -0.12 -15.94
N GLN A 245 18.74 -0.78 -16.83
CA GLN A 245 18.74 -0.43 -18.26
C GLN A 245 18.11 0.94 -18.57
N GLY A 246 17.27 1.48 -17.67
CA GLY A 246 16.73 2.84 -17.78
C GLY A 246 17.70 3.93 -17.31
N ALA A 247 18.74 3.59 -16.56
CA ALA A 247 19.60 4.54 -15.87
C ALA A 247 21.04 4.68 -16.44
N ILE A 248 21.47 3.83 -17.38
CA ILE A 248 22.80 3.93 -18.02
C ILE A 248 22.61 3.54 -19.50
N LEU A 249 22.68 4.45 -20.48
CA LEU A 249 23.93 4.90 -21.10
C LEU A 249 23.72 6.22 -21.88
N LYS A 250 24.46 7.27 -21.52
CA LYS A 250 25.10 8.12 -22.54
C LYS A 250 26.40 7.42 -22.96
N PRO A 251 26.73 7.32 -24.25
CA PRO A 251 27.95 6.63 -24.67
C PRO A 251 29.18 7.45 -24.24
N GLY A 252 30.04 6.88 -23.39
CA GLY A 252 31.40 7.42 -23.19
C GLY A 252 31.99 7.43 -21.79
N GLU A 253 31.26 7.10 -20.72
CA GLU A 253 31.83 7.12 -19.35
C GLU A 253 32.18 5.71 -18.85
N PRO A 254 33.37 5.50 -18.25
CA PRO A 254 33.78 4.21 -17.72
C PRO A 254 33.06 3.87 -16.40
N LEU A 255 32.64 2.61 -16.27
CA LEU A 255 32.05 2.05 -15.05
C LEU A 255 33.06 2.10 -13.89
N HIS A 256 32.78 2.91 -12.87
CA HIS A 256 33.35 2.66 -11.54
C HIS A 256 32.57 1.52 -10.87
N SER A 257 33.31 0.45 -10.58
CA SER A 257 32.85 -0.77 -9.92
C SER A 257 32.27 -0.51 -8.53
N LEU A 258 30.99 -0.79 -8.32
CA LEU A 258 30.44 -1.04 -6.99
C LEU A 258 30.71 -2.51 -6.64
N SER A 259 31.66 -2.73 -5.73
CA SER A 259 32.07 -4.03 -5.20
C SER A 259 31.06 -4.57 -4.18
N VAL A 260 30.94 -5.89 -4.15
CA VAL A 260 30.02 -6.80 -3.43
C VAL A 260 30.15 -6.78 -1.88
N ILE A 261 30.54 -5.67 -1.24
CA ILE A 261 30.96 -5.70 0.17
C ILE A 261 29.84 -5.38 1.19
N ASP A 262 28.76 -4.70 0.84
CA ASP A 262 27.81 -4.22 1.88
C ASP A 262 26.67 -5.18 2.25
N TYR A 263 26.61 -6.40 1.68
CA TYR A 263 25.55 -7.37 2.01
C TYR A 263 25.89 -8.28 3.20
N GLN A 264 27.13 -8.27 3.70
CA GLN A 264 27.56 -9.13 4.82
C GLN A 264 27.38 -8.51 6.21
N ALA A 265 26.98 -7.23 6.33
CA ALA A 265 26.79 -6.57 7.63
C ALA A 265 25.37 -6.71 8.22
N ALA A 266 24.41 -7.26 7.48
CA ALA A 266 23.00 -7.31 7.89
C ALA A 266 22.49 -8.67 8.40
N ASN A 267 23.34 -9.72 8.42
CA ASN A 267 22.94 -11.11 8.73
C ASN A 267 23.73 -11.75 9.89
N SER A 268 24.27 -10.98 10.84
CA SER A 268 24.79 -11.53 12.09
C SER A 268 23.68 -11.61 13.16
N ASP A 269 23.14 -12.81 13.37
CA ASP A 269 22.24 -13.15 14.49
C ASP A 269 22.92 -12.89 15.86
N PRO A 270 22.16 -12.48 16.90
CA PRO A 270 22.66 -12.51 18.28
C PRO A 270 22.70 -13.95 18.80
N MET A 271 23.88 -14.37 19.24
CA MET A 271 24.14 -15.61 19.96
C MET A 271 23.21 -15.74 21.18
N ILE A 272 22.55 -16.89 21.26
CA ILE A 272 21.90 -17.42 22.46
C ILE A 272 23.01 -17.95 23.36
N GLU A 273 23.28 -17.29 24.50
CA GLU A 273 24.06 -17.89 25.58
C GLU A 273 23.14 -18.74 26.45
N GLU A 274 23.29 -20.06 26.34
CA GLU A 274 22.85 -21.01 27.36
C GLU A 274 23.75 -20.85 28.59
N GLY A 275 23.21 -20.23 29.64
CA GLY A 275 23.83 -20.22 30.97
C GLY A 275 23.34 -21.41 31.79
N GLU A 276 24.18 -22.45 31.87
CA GLU A 276 23.99 -23.60 32.76
C GLU A 276 24.04 -23.20 34.25
N ILE A 277 23.27 -23.99 34.99
CA ILE A 277 23.13 -24.07 36.44
C ILE A 277 24.44 -24.56 37.07
N GLY A 278 24.87 -23.91 38.15
CA GLY A 278 25.92 -24.42 39.04
C GLY A 278 25.71 -23.94 40.47
N MET A 279 25.17 -24.82 41.30
CA MET A 279 25.18 -24.71 42.77
C MET A 279 26.60 -24.95 43.28
N ASP A 280 27.15 -24.00 44.04
CA ASP A 280 27.61 -24.13 45.43
C ASP A 280 28.20 -22.80 45.92
#